data_AF-A0A9E2IFK8-F1
#
_entry.id   AF-A0A9E2IFK8-F1
#
_cell.length_a   1.000
_cell.length_b   1.000
_cell.length_c   1.000
_cell.angle_alpha   90.00
_cell.angle_beta   90.00
_cell.angle_gamma   90.00
#
_symmetry.space_group_name_H-M   'P 1'
#
loop_
_entity.id
_entity.type
_entity.pdbx_description
1 polymer ?
#
loop_
_entity_poly.entity_id
_entity_poly.type
_entity_poly.pdbx_seq_one_letter_code
_entity_poly.pdbx_strand_id
1 'polypeptide(L)' 'MSKLKKLIKISKSQVTIFKITNRKGYAAICKNNLTEGRTTAQAMDRMTKALKRMGYEI' A
#
# COMPACT_ATOMS: atom_id res chain seq x y z
N MET A 1 -25.83 -0.52 12.53
CA MET A 1 -24.49 0.04 12.77
C MET A 1 -23.46 -1.06 12.56
N SER A 2 -22.63 -0.96 11.52
CA SER A 2 -21.59 -1.97 11.25
C SER A 2 -20.52 -1.93 12.34
N LYS A 3 -20.18 -3.10 12.90
CA LYS A 3 -19.07 -3.26 13.85
C LYS A 3 -17.79 -2.67 13.21
N LEU A 4 -17.15 -1.73 13.90
CA LEU A 4 -15.80 -1.26 13.53
C LEU A 4 -14.87 -2.48 13.47
N LYS A 5 -14.48 -2.88 12.25
CA LYS A 5 -13.55 -3.99 12.04
C LYS A 5 -12.18 -3.52 12.53
N LYS A 6 -11.70 -4.07 13.65
CA LYS A 6 -10.36 -3.79 14.17
C LYS A 6 -9.33 -4.15 13.10
N LEU A 7 -8.61 -3.16 12.59
CA LEU A 7 -7.59 -3.37 11.56
C LEU A 7 -6.32 -3.97 12.21
N ILE A 8 -5.67 -4.86 11.47
CA ILE A 8 -4.39 -5.44 11.87
C ILE A 8 -3.28 -4.45 11.50
N LYS A 9 -2.56 -3.97 12.51
CA LYS A 9 -1.42 -3.07 12.29
C LYS A 9 -0.25 -3.83 11.68
N ILE A 10 0.37 -3.26 10.66
CA ILE A 10 1.59 -3.74 10.03
C ILE A 10 2.63 -2.62 9.95
N SER A 11 3.91 -2.97 9.90
CA SER A 11 4.98 -1.97 9.82
C SER A 11 5.11 -1.41 8.41
N LYS A 12 5.43 -0.12 8.30
CA LYS A 12 5.86 0.52 7.03
C LYS A 12 7.00 -0.23 6.33
N SER A 13 7.90 -0.85 7.10
CA SER A 13 9.02 -1.63 6.56
C SER A 13 8.58 -2.88 5.79
N GLN A 14 7.33 -3.33 5.95
CA GLN A 14 6.77 -4.44 5.17
C GLN A 14 6.31 -4.02 3.77
N VAL A 15 6.30 -2.71 3.46
CA VAL A 15 6.02 -2.21 2.12
C VAL A 15 7.33 -2.00 1.38
N THR A 16 7.52 -2.74 0.29
CA THR A 16 8.64 -2.52 -0.62
C THR A 16 8.23 -1.49 -1.66
N ILE A 17 8.90 -0.33 -1.69
CA ILE A 17 8.70 0.69 -2.72
C ILE A 17 9.93 0.72 -3.63
N PHE A 18 9.72 0.72 -4.93
CA PHE A 18 10.81 0.74 -5.91
C PHE A 18 10.47 1.58 -7.14
N LYS A 19 11.52 2.06 -7.82
CA LYS A 19 11.40 2.74 -9.10
C LYS A 19 11.08 1.71 -10.18
N ILE A 20 10.08 1.99 -11.02
CA ILE A 20 9.79 1.14 -12.17
C ILE A 20 10.73 1.54 -13.30
N THR A 21 11.56 0.62 -13.79
CA THR A 21 12.63 0.91 -14.75
C THR A 21 12.09 1.35 -16.12
N ASN A 22 11.05 0.67 -16.61
CA ASN A 22 10.54 0.87 -17.97
C ASN A 22 9.36 1.86 -18.05
N ARG A 23 9.03 2.58 -16.97
CA ARG A 23 7.95 3.60 -16.99
C ARG A 23 8.22 4.75 -16.01
N LYS A 24 7.62 5.90 -16.28
CA LYS A 24 7.66 7.04 -15.34
C LYS A 24 6.79 6.73 -14.12
N GLY A 25 7.39 6.31 -13.01
CA GLY A 25 6.69 6.14 -11.74
C GLY A 25 7.44 5.30 -10.72
N TYR A 26 6.72 4.92 -9.68
CA TYR A 26 7.12 4.05 -8.58
C TYR A 26 6.03 3.02 -8.33
N ALA A 27 6.43 1.85 -7.86
CA ALA A 27 5.52 0.79 -7.41
C ALA A 27 5.73 0.52 -5.92
N ALA A 28 4.66 0.07 -5.25
CA ALA A 28 4.68 -0.44 -3.90
C ALA A 28 4.11 -1.86 -3.90
N ILE A 29 4.77 -2.79 -3.21
CA ILE A 29 4.31 -4.18 -3.01
C ILE A 29 4.15 -4.46 -1.51
N CYS A 30 3.01 -5.01 -1.13
CA CYS A 30 2.76 -5.50 0.23
C CYS A 30 1.55 -6.45 0.27
N LYS A 31 1.61 -7.54 1.05
CA LYS A 31 0.49 -8.48 1.31
C LYS A 31 -0.31 -8.86 0.03
N ASN A 32 0.40 -9.27 -1.02
CA ASN A 32 -0.17 -9.62 -2.33
C ASN A 32 -0.91 -8.49 -3.07
N ASN A 33 -0.57 -7.23 -2.78
CA ASN A 33 -0.99 -6.07 -3.56
C ASN A 33 0.22 -5.48 -4.29
N LEU A 34 -0.06 -4.95 -5.48
CA LEU A 34 0.83 -4.08 -6.23
C LEU A 34 0.07 -2.77 -6.49
N THR A 35 0.63 -1.65 -6.07
CA THR A 35 0.10 -0.32 -6.39
C THR A 35 1.16 0.54 -7.04
N GLU A 36 0.75 1.47 -7.89
CA GLU A 36 1.66 2.34 -8.65
C GLU A 36 1.31 3.82 -8.47
N GLY A 37 2.31 4.68 -8.58
CA GLY A 37 2.15 6.13 -8.53
C GLY A 37 3.26 6.86 -9.27
N ARG A 38 3.03 8.13 -9.60
CA ARG A 38 4.05 9.04 -10.17
C ARG A 38 5.17 9.32 -9.17
N THR A 39 4.85 9.32 -7.87
CA THR A 39 5.78 9.51 -6.75
C THR A 39 5.71 8.31 -5.78
N THR A 40 6.72 8.15 -4.94
CA THR A 40 6.73 7.15 -3.85
C THR A 40 5.55 7.34 -2.89
N ALA A 41 5.23 8.59 -2.53
CA ALA A 41 4.08 8.93 -1.70
C ALA A 41 2.76 8.50 -2.34
N GLN A 42 2.56 8.73 -3.65
CA GLN A 42 1.34 8.32 -4.32
C GLN A 42 1.20 6.79 -4.37
N ALA A 43 2.30 6.06 -4.58
CA ALA A 43 2.28 4.60 -4.54
C ALA A 43 1.90 4.08 -3.13
N MET A 44 2.45 4.71 -2.09
CA MET A 44 2.17 4.40 -0.68
C MET A 44 0.72 4.70 -0.28
N ASP A 45 0.17 5.86 -0.65
CA ASP A 45 -1.23 6.21 -0.36
C ASP A 45 -2.22 5.23 -0.97
N ARG A 46 -1.93 4.78 -2.20
CA ARG A 46 -2.73 3.74 -2.86
C ARG A 46 -2.59 2.39 -2.17
N MET A 47 -1.38 2.04 -1.70
CA MET A 47 -1.12 0.83 -0.92
C MET A 47 -1.92 0.84 0.38
N THR A 48 -1.91 1.95 1.12
CA THR A 48 -2.70 2.13 2.36
C THR A 48 -4.19 1.88 2.12
N LYS A 49 -4.75 2.37 1.01
CA LYS A 49 -6.15 2.09 0.63
C LYS A 49 -6.41 0.62 0.32
N ALA A 50 -5.49 -0.04 -0.39
CA ALA A 50 -5.60 -1.46 -0.70
C ALA A 50 -5.57 -2.32 0.58
N LEU A 51 -4.65 -2.02 1.48
CA LEU A 51 -4.50 -2.71 2.76
C LEU A 51 -5.71 -2.51 3.69
N LYS A 52 -6.27 -1.30 3.74
CA LYS A 52 -7.51 -1.03 4.48
C LYS A 52 -8.67 -1.90 4.00
N ARG A 53 -8.81 -2.14 2.69
CA ARG A 53 -9.82 -3.07 2.13
C ARG A 53 -9.61 -4.52 2.56
N MET A 54 -8.38 -4.90 2.84
CA MET A 54 -8.01 -6.23 3.33
C MET A 54 -8.06 -6.36 4.86
N GLY A 55 -8.31 -5.26 5.58
CA GLY A 55 -8.34 -5.26 7.04
C GLY A 55 -6.99 -4.97 7.71
N TYR A 56 -6.03 -4.38 6.99
CA TYR A 56 -4.74 -3.96 7.53
C TYR A 56 -4.64 -2.43 7.63
N GLU A 57 -3.76 -1.97 8.51
CA GLU A 57 -3.37 -0.55 8.65
C GLU A 57 -1.85 -0.44 8.79
N ILE A 58 -1.27 0.56 8.13
CA ILE A 58 0.16 0.92 8.21
C ILE A 58 0.31 2.22 8.99
#